data_AF-A0A1Y3YRQ6-F1
#
_entry.id   AF-A0A1Y3YRQ6-F1
#
_cell.length_a   1.000
_cell.length_b   1.000
_cell.length_c   1.000
_cell.angle_alpha   90.00
_cell.angle_beta   90.00
_cell.angle_gamma   90.00
#
_symmetry.space_group_name_H-M   'P 1'
#
loop_
_entity.id
_entity.type
_entity.pdbx_description
1 polymer ?
#
loop_
_entity_poly.entity_id
_entity_poly.type
_entity_poly.pdbx_seq_one_letter_code
_entity_poly.pdbx_strand_id
1 'polypeptide(L)'
;MKSVNDIFADIVKKVSKRYGSNVSFLFGDWAYISNQLTLWGKSPKTSKLKFPIICLYSPFTEDRSSAQTEVGLEFIIMVNTLKEYSNEDRQKTSFEQVLRPIYRLFLDEIKKDINIVCHYDNVVPHSYIENYRYGRVGVIGEDGKPFSDFIDAIEMKNVNLTIKEVKCYGNRL
;
A
#
# COMPACT_ATOMS: atom_id res chain seq x y z
N MET A 1 10.33 -0.91 -19.54
CA MET A 1 10.00 -0.10 -18.35
C MET A 1 9.10 -0.95 -17.46
N LYS A 2 9.44 -1.07 -16.17
CA LYS A 2 8.63 -1.82 -15.20
C LYS A 2 7.38 -0.98 -14.89
N SER A 3 6.20 -1.59 -14.81
CA SER A 3 4.98 -0.84 -14.50
C SER A 3 5.02 -0.29 -13.07
N VAL A 4 4.27 0.78 -12.77
CA VAL A 4 4.16 1.29 -11.39
C VAL A 4 3.71 0.18 -10.43
N ASN A 5 2.73 -0.64 -10.84
CA ASN A 5 2.27 -1.78 -10.06
C ASN A 5 3.40 -2.77 -9.75
N ASP A 6 4.23 -3.10 -10.74
CA ASP A 6 5.37 -3.99 -10.55
C ASP A 6 6.45 -3.38 -9.65
N ILE A 7 6.69 -2.07 -9.75
CA ILE A 7 7.64 -1.33 -8.90
C ILE A 7 7.22 -1.47 -7.44
N PHE A 8 5.94 -1.20 -7.15
CA PHE A 8 5.44 -1.30 -5.79
C PHE A 8 5.33 -2.74 -5.29
N ALA A 9 5.05 -3.72 -6.15
CA ALA A 9 5.14 -5.13 -5.79
C ALA A 9 6.55 -5.52 -5.30
N ASP A 10 7.60 -5.05 -5.99
CA ASP A 10 8.99 -5.30 -5.58
C ASP A 10 9.37 -4.57 -4.29
N ILE A 11 8.93 -3.32 -4.14
CA ILE A 11 9.13 -2.53 -2.92
C ILE A 11 8.50 -3.25 -1.72
N VAL A 12 7.24 -3.69 -1.84
CA VAL A 12 6.54 -4.38 -0.74
C VAL A 12 7.18 -5.74 -0.44
N LYS A 13 7.74 -6.43 -1.43
CA LYS A 13 8.54 -7.64 -1.19
C LYS A 13 9.78 -7.35 -0.32
N LYS A 14 10.46 -6.22 -0.54
CA LYS A 14 11.59 -5.77 0.31
C LYS A 14 11.11 -5.38 1.70
N VAL A 15 9.96 -4.70 1.82
CA VAL A 15 9.32 -4.38 3.11
C VAL A 15 9.02 -5.65 3.90
N SER A 16 8.36 -6.63 3.30
CA SER A 16 8.05 -7.94 3.90
C SER A 16 9.31 -8.62 4.44
N LYS A 17 10.39 -8.63 3.64
CA LYS A 17 11.69 -9.17 4.07
C LYS A 17 12.28 -8.42 5.27
N ARG A 18 12.23 -7.09 5.29
CA ARG A 18 12.76 -6.26 6.40
C ARG A 18 11.89 -6.33 7.65
N TYR A 19 10.58 -6.46 7.49
CA TYR A 19 9.63 -6.59 8.59
C TYR A 19 9.76 -7.95 9.29
N GLY A 20 10.26 -8.97 8.59
CA GLY A 20 10.51 -10.30 9.15
C GLY A 20 9.28 -11.21 9.18
N SER A 21 8.15 -10.74 8.64
CA SER A 21 6.93 -11.53 8.45
C SER A 21 6.20 -11.08 7.19
N ASN A 22 5.17 -11.83 6.78
CA ASN A 22 4.46 -11.57 5.54
C ASN A 22 3.82 -10.17 5.55
N VAL A 23 4.18 -9.35 4.56
CA VAL A 23 3.43 -8.17 4.13
C VAL A 23 3.05 -8.37 2.67
N SER A 24 1.76 -8.44 2.39
CA SER A 24 1.26 -8.68 1.03
C SER A 24 1.13 -7.39 0.23
N PHE A 25 1.00 -7.52 -1.09
CA PHE A 25 0.69 -6.42 -2.01
C PHE A 25 -0.53 -6.73 -2.87
N LEU A 26 -1.37 -5.73 -3.11
CA LEU A 26 -2.46 -5.78 -4.08
C LEU A 26 -2.61 -4.39 -4.72
N PHE A 27 -3.22 -4.32 -5.90
CA PHE A 27 -3.63 -3.05 -6.49
C PHE A 27 -5.02 -3.17 -7.10
N GLY A 28 -5.75 -2.06 -7.19
CA GLY A 28 -7.10 -2.01 -7.76
C GLY A 28 -7.96 -0.95 -7.08
N ASP A 29 -9.21 -0.81 -7.52
CA ASP A 29 -10.21 -0.06 -6.76
C ASP A 29 -10.61 -0.82 -5.49
N TRP A 30 -11.38 -0.17 -4.61
CA TRP A 30 -11.85 -0.81 -3.38
C TRP A 30 -12.71 -2.05 -3.64
N ALA A 31 -13.55 -2.05 -4.68
CA ALA A 31 -14.43 -3.18 -5.00
C ALA A 31 -13.61 -4.43 -5.36
N TYR A 32 -12.56 -4.27 -6.15
CA TYR A 32 -11.62 -5.32 -6.49
C TYR A 32 -10.84 -5.79 -5.26
N ILE A 33 -10.24 -4.85 -4.51
CA ILE A 33 -9.42 -5.15 -3.32
C ILE A 33 -10.23 -5.95 -2.29
N SER A 34 -11.41 -5.44 -1.92
CA SER A 34 -12.27 -6.06 -0.91
C SER A 34 -12.76 -7.45 -1.34
N ASN A 35 -13.09 -7.64 -2.63
CA ASN A 35 -13.47 -8.94 -3.17
C ASN A 35 -12.30 -9.94 -3.12
N GLN A 36 -11.09 -9.54 -3.54
CA GLN A 36 -9.91 -10.41 -3.47
C GLN A 36 -9.58 -10.82 -2.03
N LEU A 37 -9.62 -9.87 -1.07
CA LEU A 37 -9.40 -10.17 0.34
C LEU A 37 -10.48 -11.12 0.90
N THR A 38 -11.73 -10.94 0.49
CA THR A 38 -12.82 -11.86 0.85
C THR A 38 -12.56 -13.27 0.32
N LEU A 39 -12.13 -13.40 -0.94
CA LEU A 39 -11.79 -14.69 -1.55
C LEU A 39 -10.59 -15.35 -0.87
N TRP A 40 -9.53 -14.59 -0.56
CA TRP A 40 -8.36 -15.10 0.14
C TRP A 40 -8.71 -15.66 1.52
N GLY A 41 -9.72 -15.07 2.18
CA GLY A 41 -10.19 -15.52 3.49
C GLY A 41 -10.86 -16.89 3.50
N LYS A 42 -11.36 -17.35 2.35
CA LYS A 42 -12.07 -18.63 2.22
C LYS A 42 -11.15 -19.85 2.18
N SER A 43 -9.83 -19.66 2.01
CA SER A 43 -8.87 -20.77 1.93
C SER A 43 -7.80 -20.65 3.02
N PRO A 44 -7.50 -21.74 3.76
CA PRO A 44 -6.46 -21.74 4.79
C PRO A 44 -5.06 -21.37 4.29
N LYS A 45 -4.80 -21.56 2.98
CA LYS A 45 -3.51 -21.24 2.35
C LYS A 45 -3.36 -19.75 2.09
N THR A 46 -4.41 -19.12 1.54
CA THR A 46 -4.39 -17.71 1.15
C THR A 46 -4.82 -16.77 2.27
N SER A 47 -5.53 -17.26 3.29
CA SER A 47 -5.97 -16.44 4.42
C SER A 47 -4.78 -15.82 5.17
N LYS A 48 -3.66 -16.55 5.25
CA LYS A 48 -2.38 -16.09 5.82
C LYS A 48 -1.73 -14.95 5.03
N LEU A 49 -2.20 -14.67 3.81
CA LEU A 49 -1.70 -13.59 2.95
C LEU A 49 -2.56 -12.33 3.04
N LYS A 50 -3.70 -12.34 3.74
CA LYS A 50 -4.61 -11.18 3.77
C LYS A 50 -4.02 -9.98 4.48
N PHE A 51 -3.37 -10.21 5.62
CA PHE A 51 -2.90 -9.15 6.50
C PHE A 51 -1.56 -9.53 7.15
N PRO A 52 -0.70 -8.54 7.43
CA PRO A 52 -0.79 -7.16 6.95
C PRO A 52 -0.59 -7.05 5.43
N ILE A 53 -1.20 -6.04 4.82
CA ILE A 53 -1.17 -5.82 3.36
C ILE A 53 -1.02 -4.33 3.05
N ILE A 54 -0.30 -4.03 1.98
CA ILE A 54 -0.22 -2.70 1.37
C ILE A 54 -0.97 -2.78 0.03
N CYS A 55 -1.98 -1.95 -0.15
CA CYS A 55 -2.73 -1.86 -1.39
C CYS A 55 -2.47 -0.52 -2.09
N LEU A 56 -2.27 -0.56 -3.41
CA LEU A 56 -2.22 0.62 -4.29
C LEU A 56 -3.60 0.83 -4.94
N TYR A 57 -4.22 1.98 -4.72
CA TYR A 57 -5.47 2.31 -5.39
C TYR A 57 -5.24 2.59 -6.88
N SER A 58 -6.15 2.06 -7.72
CA SER A 58 -6.16 2.24 -9.17
C SER A 58 -7.61 2.51 -9.63
N PRO A 59 -7.85 3.35 -10.66
CA PRO A 59 -6.85 4.02 -11.49
C PRO A 59 -6.08 5.13 -10.78
N PHE A 60 -4.84 5.35 -11.21
CA PHE A 60 -4.04 6.53 -10.89
C PHE A 60 -3.53 7.15 -12.19
N THR A 61 -3.12 8.41 -12.14
CA THR A 61 -2.64 9.14 -13.31
C THR A 61 -1.12 9.09 -13.40
N GLU A 62 -0.62 8.76 -14.59
CA GLU A 62 0.78 8.97 -14.97
C GLU A 62 0.84 10.17 -15.93
N ASP A 63 1.44 11.27 -15.48
CA ASP A 63 1.75 12.39 -16.37
C ASP A 63 3.05 12.10 -17.12
N ARG A 64 2.93 11.97 -18.44
CA ARG A 64 4.02 11.68 -19.38
C ARG A 64 4.28 12.84 -20.34
N SER A 65 3.88 14.05 -19.96
CA SER A 65 4.12 15.27 -20.74
C SER A 65 5.58 15.73 -20.72
N SER A 66 6.39 15.19 -19.83
CA SER A 66 7.82 15.50 -19.69
C SER A 66 8.71 14.28 -19.91
N ALA A 67 10.04 14.47 -19.92
CA ALA A 67 11.02 13.38 -20.03
C ALA A 67 11.03 12.45 -18.79
N GLN A 68 10.36 12.84 -17.72
CA GLN A 68 10.14 12.02 -16.53
C GLN A 68 8.64 11.77 -16.39
N THR A 69 8.27 10.58 -15.91
CA THR A 69 6.87 10.27 -15.62
C THR A 69 6.56 10.69 -14.20
N GLU A 70 5.62 11.60 -14.00
CA GLU A 70 5.10 11.97 -12.68
C GLU A 70 3.85 11.15 -12.36
N VAL A 71 3.73 10.69 -11.13
CA VAL A 71 2.59 9.86 -10.69
C VAL A 71 2.00 10.39 -9.39
N GLY A 72 0.68 10.44 -9.34
CA GLY A 72 -0.09 10.73 -8.12
C GLY A 72 -0.75 9.45 -7.62
N LEU A 73 -0.26 8.90 -6.51
CA LEU A 73 -0.68 7.59 -6.01
C LEU A 73 -1.39 7.69 -4.66
N GLU A 74 -2.26 6.71 -4.40
CA GLU A 74 -2.89 6.52 -3.10
C GLU A 74 -2.69 5.08 -2.62
N PHE A 75 -2.37 4.92 -1.33
CA PHE A 75 -2.17 3.61 -0.73
C PHE A 75 -3.01 3.45 0.53
N ILE A 76 -3.34 2.21 0.85
CA ILE A 76 -3.86 1.82 2.15
C ILE A 76 -3.05 0.64 2.69
N ILE A 77 -2.58 0.76 3.92
CA ILE A 77 -1.90 -0.29 4.67
C ILE A 77 -2.90 -0.81 5.69
N MET A 78 -3.22 -2.11 5.63
CA MET A 78 -4.29 -2.70 6.45
C MET A 78 -3.77 -3.85 7.31
N VAL A 79 -4.35 -3.97 8.50
CA VAL A 79 -4.24 -5.14 9.37
C VAL A 79 -5.63 -5.52 9.87
N ASN A 80 -5.88 -6.81 10.09
CA ASN A 80 -7.11 -7.25 10.73
C ASN A 80 -7.15 -6.79 12.19
N THR A 81 -8.34 -6.50 12.69
CA THR A 81 -8.56 -6.08 14.07
C THR A 81 -9.84 -6.71 14.62
N LEU A 82 -10.10 -6.51 15.91
CA LEU A 82 -11.34 -6.90 16.55
C LEU A 82 -12.26 -5.69 16.69
N LYS A 83 -13.56 -5.90 16.50
CA LYS A 83 -14.57 -4.85 16.58
C LYS A 83 -14.64 -4.25 17.99
N GLU A 84 -14.42 -5.09 18.98
CA GLU A 84 -14.57 -4.84 20.41
C GLU A 84 -13.41 -4.03 20.99
N TYR A 85 -12.28 -3.93 20.30
CA TYR A 85 -11.15 -3.13 20.76
C TYR A 85 -11.56 -1.68 20.98
N SER A 86 -10.99 -1.03 21.99
CA SER A 86 -11.04 0.43 22.14
C SER A 86 -10.06 1.09 21.15
N ASN A 87 -10.08 2.42 21.06
CA ASN A 87 -9.08 3.11 20.24
C ASN A 87 -7.68 2.99 20.86
N GLU A 88 -7.61 2.95 22.19
CA GLU A 88 -6.39 2.74 22.97
C GLU A 88 -5.79 1.36 22.72
N ASP A 89 -6.65 0.32 22.62
CA ASP A 89 -6.21 -1.04 22.26
C ASP A 89 -5.70 -1.07 20.81
N ARG A 90 -6.45 -0.47 19.87
CA ARG A 90 -6.04 -0.39 18.46
C ARG A 90 -4.73 0.36 18.29
N GLN A 91 -4.55 1.46 19.02
CA GLN A 91 -3.32 2.25 18.97
C GLN A 91 -2.12 1.38 19.31
N LYS A 92 -2.19 0.61 20.40
CA LYS A 92 -1.10 -0.26 20.85
C LYS A 92 -0.91 -1.49 19.96
N THR A 93 -2.00 -2.14 19.56
CA THR A 93 -1.96 -3.44 18.87
C THR A 93 -1.82 -3.31 17.36
N SER A 94 -2.68 -2.53 16.72
CA SER A 94 -2.67 -2.36 15.26
C SER A 94 -1.65 -1.33 14.82
N PHE A 95 -1.66 -0.14 15.42
CA PHE A 95 -0.87 0.99 14.90
C PHE A 95 0.60 0.92 15.32
N GLU A 96 0.88 0.85 16.62
CA GLU A 96 2.25 0.88 17.15
C GLU A 96 3.05 -0.39 16.81
N GLN A 97 2.43 -1.56 16.90
CA GLN A 97 3.13 -2.83 16.67
C GLN A 97 3.20 -3.25 15.21
N VAL A 98 2.23 -2.87 14.36
CA VAL A 98 2.14 -3.38 12.98
C VAL A 98 2.18 -2.27 11.93
N LEU A 99 1.18 -1.39 11.90
CA LEU A 99 0.98 -0.46 10.79
C LEU A 99 2.10 0.59 10.70
N ARG A 100 2.48 1.24 11.80
CA ARG A 100 3.54 2.27 11.81
C ARG A 100 4.92 1.69 11.44
N PRO A 101 5.34 0.52 11.97
CA PRO A 101 6.56 -0.15 11.49
C PRO A 101 6.56 -0.43 9.99
N ILE A 102 5.47 -0.99 9.45
CA ILE A 102 5.35 -1.29 8.02
C ILE A 102 5.39 -0.01 7.18
N TYR A 103 4.65 1.03 7.60
CA TYR A 103 4.65 2.34 6.95
C TYR A 103 6.06 2.94 6.86
N ARG A 104 6.83 2.94 7.97
CA ARG A 104 8.21 3.46 7.97
C ARG A 104 9.12 2.66 7.03
N LEU A 105 9.02 1.33 7.07
CA LEU A 105 9.78 0.47 6.15
C LEU A 105 9.37 0.72 4.69
N PHE A 106 8.11 0.95 4.42
CA PHE A 106 7.60 1.24 3.09
C PHE A 106 8.17 2.55 2.54
N LEU A 107 8.17 3.62 3.34
CA LEU A 107 8.82 4.89 2.97
C LEU A 107 10.32 4.72 2.71
N ASP A 108 11.02 3.97 3.56
CA ASP A 108 12.45 3.71 3.38
C ASP A 108 12.73 2.97 2.06
N GLU A 109 11.93 1.96 1.72
CA GLU A 109 12.12 1.18 0.50
C GLU A 109 11.74 1.96 -0.77
N ILE A 110 10.75 2.85 -0.70
CA ILE A 110 10.44 3.79 -1.78
C ILE A 110 11.66 4.68 -2.07
N LYS A 111 12.25 5.28 -1.04
CA LYS A 111 13.41 6.19 -1.18
C LYS A 111 14.64 5.52 -1.78
N LYS A 112 14.79 4.21 -1.55
CA LYS A 112 15.92 3.41 -2.02
C LYS A 112 15.68 2.79 -3.41
N ASP A 113 14.46 2.85 -3.93
CA ASP A 113 14.16 2.15 -5.17
C ASP A 113 14.81 2.83 -6.38
N ILE A 114 15.51 2.03 -7.18
CA ILE A 114 16.27 2.54 -8.32
C ILE A 114 15.37 3.16 -9.40
N ASN A 115 14.09 2.76 -9.47
CA ASN A 115 13.14 3.27 -10.46
C ASN A 115 12.51 4.60 -10.05
N ILE A 116 12.71 5.06 -8.81
CA ILE A 116 12.13 6.29 -8.29
C ILE A 116 13.22 7.37 -8.23
N VAL A 117 12.89 8.58 -8.66
CA VAL A 117 13.77 9.75 -8.49
C VAL A 117 13.68 10.20 -7.04
N CYS A 118 14.80 10.15 -6.33
CA CYS A 118 14.90 10.67 -4.98
C CYS A 118 15.45 12.11 -5.06
N HIS A 119 14.64 13.09 -4.62
CA HIS A 119 15.06 14.47 -4.49
C HIS A 119 15.91 14.67 -3.21
N TYR A 120 16.67 15.77 -3.14
CA TYR A 120 17.69 16.03 -2.10
C TYR A 120 17.16 15.99 -0.66
N ASP A 121 15.89 16.32 -0.49
CA ASP A 121 15.15 16.39 0.75
C ASP A 121 14.81 14.99 1.31
N ASN A 122 14.98 13.92 0.52
CA ASN A 122 14.76 12.52 0.94
C ASN A 122 13.39 12.29 1.63
N VAL A 123 12.41 13.09 1.24
CA VAL A 123 11.02 13.02 1.67
C VAL A 123 10.21 12.35 0.56
N VAL A 124 9.27 11.50 0.94
CA VAL A 124 8.20 11.04 0.05
C VAL A 124 7.01 11.97 0.32
N PRO A 125 6.66 12.91 -0.56
CA PRO A 125 5.56 13.85 -0.31
C PRO A 125 4.22 13.11 -0.29
N HIS A 126 3.48 13.19 0.80
CA HIS A 126 2.13 12.59 0.93
C HIS A 126 1.40 13.11 2.18
N SER A 127 0.09 12.91 2.21
CA SER A 127 -0.73 13.01 3.42
C SER A 127 -0.79 11.67 4.15
N TYR A 128 -0.71 11.69 5.48
CA TYR A 128 -0.74 10.52 6.35
C TYR A 128 -2.01 10.52 7.19
N ILE A 129 -2.76 9.42 7.19
CA ILE A 129 -4.03 9.29 7.92
C ILE A 129 -4.07 7.95 8.65
N GLU A 130 -4.32 7.97 9.96
CA GLU A 130 -4.63 6.76 10.73
C GLU A 130 -6.15 6.62 10.88
N ASN A 131 -6.70 5.52 10.35
CA ASN A 131 -8.14 5.28 10.33
C ASN A 131 -8.54 4.24 11.39
N TYR A 132 -8.89 4.71 12.58
CA TYR A 132 -9.44 3.90 13.67
C TYR A 132 -10.92 3.55 13.47
N ARG A 133 -11.60 4.23 12.53
CA ARG A 133 -13.04 4.10 12.36
C ARG A 133 -13.41 2.75 11.76
N TYR A 134 -12.66 2.28 10.78
CA TYR A 134 -12.93 1.03 10.08
C TYR A 134 -12.98 -0.18 11.02
N GLY A 135 -12.09 -0.25 12.01
CA GLY A 135 -12.08 -1.33 12.98
C GLY A 135 -13.33 -1.39 13.84
N ARG A 136 -14.01 -0.25 14.03
CA ARG A 136 -15.22 -0.14 14.88
C ARG A 136 -16.52 -0.37 14.12
N VAL A 137 -16.65 0.24 12.94
CA VAL A 137 -17.92 0.28 12.18
C VAL A 137 -17.90 -0.57 10.91
N GLY A 138 -16.75 -1.15 10.57
CA GLY A 138 -16.53 -1.84 9.31
C GLY A 138 -16.31 -0.86 8.15
N VAL A 139 -16.09 -1.43 6.97
CA VAL A 139 -15.98 -0.71 5.70
C VAL A 139 -17.17 -1.09 4.82
N ILE A 140 -17.80 -0.10 4.20
CA ILE A 140 -18.90 -0.31 3.25
C ILE A 140 -18.36 0.02 1.86
N GLY A 141 -18.45 -0.93 0.93
CA GLY A 141 -18.06 -0.72 -0.45
C GLY A 141 -19.04 0.17 -1.22
N GLU A 142 -18.64 0.61 -2.41
CA GLU A 142 -19.48 1.46 -3.27
C GLU A 142 -20.79 0.76 -3.69
N ASP A 143 -20.79 -0.58 -3.73
CA ASP A 143 -21.96 -1.41 -3.98
C ASP A 143 -22.91 -1.52 -2.76
N GLY A 144 -22.61 -0.80 -1.68
CA GLY A 144 -23.37 -0.79 -0.43
C GLY A 144 -23.14 -2.03 0.44
N LYS A 145 -22.27 -2.98 0.05
CA LYS A 145 -22.02 -4.19 0.84
C LYS A 145 -20.92 -3.97 1.86
N PRO A 146 -21.08 -4.51 3.09
CA PRO A 146 -20.02 -4.47 4.07
C PRO A 146 -18.88 -5.42 3.69
N PHE A 147 -17.66 -4.97 3.88
CA PHE A 147 -16.48 -5.83 3.88
C PHE A 147 -16.52 -6.75 5.12
N SER A 148 -16.17 -8.02 4.93
CA SER A 148 -16.38 -9.06 5.95
C SER A 148 -15.49 -8.91 7.18
N ASP A 149 -14.29 -8.34 7.02
CA ASP A 149 -13.32 -8.21 8.10
C ASP A 149 -13.33 -6.80 8.68
N PHE A 150 -13.12 -6.71 10.00
CA PHE A 150 -12.77 -5.45 10.63
C PHE A 150 -11.27 -5.20 10.43
N ILE A 151 -10.94 -3.99 9.99
CA ILE A 151 -9.56 -3.59 9.69
C ILE A 151 -9.21 -2.27 10.36
N ASP A 152 -7.97 -2.15 10.79
CA ASP A 152 -7.36 -0.86 11.08
C ASP A 152 -6.40 -0.52 9.93
N ALA A 153 -6.30 0.76 9.59
CA ALA A 153 -5.56 1.17 8.40
C ALA A 153 -4.78 2.47 8.55
N ILE A 154 -3.67 2.56 7.82
CA ILE A 154 -3.02 3.81 7.46
C ILE A 154 -3.32 4.09 5.99
N GLU A 155 -3.88 5.26 5.69
CA GLU A 155 -4.05 5.74 4.32
C GLU A 155 -2.94 6.75 3.99
N MET A 156 -2.36 6.60 2.80
CA MET A 156 -1.42 7.56 2.21
C MET A 156 -2.08 8.16 0.98
N LYS A 157 -2.28 9.47 0.97
CA LYS A 157 -2.90 10.19 -0.16
C LYS A 157 -1.93 11.19 -0.76
N ASN A 158 -2.15 11.54 -2.04
CA ASN A 158 -1.33 12.50 -2.76
C ASN A 158 0.17 12.12 -2.70
N VAL A 159 0.47 10.82 -2.89
CA VAL A 159 1.85 10.32 -2.94
C VAL A 159 2.40 10.69 -4.31
N ASN A 160 3.08 11.83 -4.37
CA ASN A 160 3.61 12.39 -5.61
C ASN A 160 5.05 11.92 -5.81
N LEU A 161 5.28 11.17 -6.88
CA LEU A 161 6.58 10.57 -7.20
C LEU A 161 6.93 10.79 -8.66
N THR A 162 8.22 10.78 -8.92
CA THR A 162 8.76 10.79 -10.28
C THR A 162 9.41 9.44 -10.59
N ILE A 163 8.94 8.76 -11.62
CA ILE A 163 9.45 7.47 -12.09
C ILE A 163 10.50 7.71 -13.16
N LYS A 164 11.64 7.03 -13.02
CA LYS A 164 12.72 7.07 -14.02
C LYS A 164 12.31 6.30 -15.26
N GLU A 165 12.35 6.97 -16.40
CA GLU A 165 12.35 6.27 -17.68
C GLU A 165 13.73 5.64 -17.93
N VAL A 166 13.76 4.32 -18.14
CA VAL A 166 14.98 3.67 -18.62
C VAL A 166 15.16 4.10 -20.08
N LYS A 167 16.14 4.97 -20.35
CA LYS A 167 16.62 5.16 -21.72
C LYS A 167 17.20 3.84 -22.20
N CYS A 168 16.47 3.14 -23.05
CA CYS A 168 17.05 2.12 -23.90
C CYS A 168 18.03 2.85 -24.82
N TYR A 169 19.32 2.89 -24.48
CA TYR A 169 20.34 3.14 -25.47
C TYR A 169 20.28 1.94 -26.41
N GLY A 170 19.58 2.10 -27.54
CA GLY A 170 19.61 1.13 -28.62
C GLY A 170 21.07 0.78 -28.87
N ASN A 171 21.38 -0.51 -28.86
CA ASN A 171 22.69 -1.01 -29.25
C ASN A 171 23.09 -0.30 -30.53
N ARG A 172 24.14 0.55 -30.44
CA ARG A 172 24.84 1.04 -31.61
C ARG A 172 25.51 -0.19 -32.23
N LEU A 173 24.84 -0.76 -33.24
CA LEU A 173 25.46 -1.64 -34.22
C LEU A 173 26.56 -0.87 -34.96
#